data_AF-A0A5N5KI95-F1
#
_entry.id   AF-A0A5N5KI95-F1
#
_cell.length_a   1.000
_cell.length_b   1.000
_cell.length_c   1.000
_cell.angle_alpha   90.00
_cell.angle_beta   90.00
_cell.angle_gamma   90.00
#
_symmetry.space_group_name_H-M   'P 1'
#
loop_
_entity.id
_entity.type
_entity.pdbx_description
1 polymer ?
#
loop_
_entity_poly.entity_id
_entity_poly.type
_entity_poly.pdbx_seq_one_letter_code
_entity_poly.pdbx_strand_id
1 'polypeptide(L)'
;MTVEAVNPKAYPLADAQLTITILDLVQQAANYKQLKKGANEATKTLNRGISEFVVMAADTEPLEILLHLPLLAEDKNVPYVFVPSKQALGRACGVTRPVISCSVTTNEGSQLKTQIQQLKVFCFLYVTGIHVALTLLNSAYNSLLSFKTQDAIEKLLI
;
A
#
# COMPACT_ATOMS: atom_id res chain seq x y z
N MET A 1 -17.42 -16.39 -1.31
CA MET A 1 -15.98 -16.23 -1.58
C MET A 1 -15.28 -16.40 -0.26
N THR A 2 -14.55 -17.50 -0.07
CA THR A 2 -13.84 -17.80 1.16
C THR A 2 -12.70 -16.79 1.31
N VAL A 3 -12.73 -16.00 2.37
CA VAL A 3 -11.57 -15.23 2.80
C VAL A 3 -10.55 -16.28 3.25
N GLU A 4 -9.63 -16.65 2.37
CA GLU A 4 -8.52 -17.52 2.75
C GLU A 4 -7.82 -16.88 3.96
N ALA A 5 -7.53 -17.70 4.98
CA ALA A 5 -6.97 -17.23 6.23
C ALA A 5 -5.64 -16.51 5.96
N VAL A 6 -5.70 -15.18 5.93
CA VAL A 6 -4.52 -14.36 5.66
C VAL A 6 -3.51 -14.62 6.76
N ASN A 7 -2.28 -14.94 6.38
CA ASN A 7 -1.24 -15.31 7.32
C ASN A 7 -0.98 -14.12 8.28
N PRO A 8 -1.01 -14.31 9.62
CA PRO A 8 -0.77 -13.23 10.58
C PRO A 8 0.61 -12.58 10.46
N LYS A 9 1.57 -13.22 9.77
CA LYS A 9 2.89 -12.64 9.47
C LYS A 9 2.87 -11.63 8.32
N ALA A 10 1.79 -11.56 7.54
CA ALA A 10 1.65 -10.62 6.41
C ALA A 10 1.12 -9.26 6.89
N TYR A 11 2.02 -8.43 7.43
CA TYR A 11 1.70 -7.09 7.91
C TYR A 11 2.62 -6.05 7.25
N PRO A 12 2.12 -4.87 6.84
CA PRO A 12 0.71 -4.43 6.88
C PRO A 12 -0.11 -4.98 5.69
N LEU A 13 -1.33 -5.45 5.97
CA LEU A 13 -2.29 -5.91 4.98
C LEU A 13 -3.17 -4.76 4.50
N ALA A 14 -3.29 -4.58 3.18
CA ALA A 14 -4.21 -3.61 2.58
C ALA A 14 -5.67 -4.03 2.77
N ASP A 15 -6.54 -3.07 3.07
CA ASP A 15 -7.98 -3.25 3.03
C ASP A 15 -8.47 -3.43 1.58
N ALA A 16 -9.75 -3.77 1.41
CA ALA A 16 -10.31 -4.06 0.09
C ALA A 16 -10.25 -2.85 -0.86
N GLN A 17 -10.49 -1.63 -0.37
CA GLN A 17 -10.46 -0.42 -1.21
C GLN A 17 -9.03 -0.09 -1.62
N LEU A 18 -8.10 -0.07 -0.66
CA LEU A 18 -6.70 0.17 -0.94
C LEU A 18 -6.10 -0.90 -1.86
N THR A 19 -6.49 -2.17 -1.70
CA THR A 19 -6.06 -3.26 -2.59
C THR A 19 -6.44 -2.96 -4.04
N ILE A 20 -7.66 -2.50 -4.30
CA ILE A 20 -8.10 -2.14 -5.66
C ILE A 20 -7.24 -0.98 -6.20
N THR A 21 -7.01 0.06 -5.41
CA THR A 21 -6.18 1.22 -5.79
C THR A 21 -4.73 0.81 -6.08
N ILE A 22 -4.14 -0.06 -5.24
CA ILE A 22 -2.78 -0.58 -5.45
C ILE A 22 -2.70 -1.38 -6.74
N LEU A 23 -3.65 -2.30 -6.98
CA LEU A 23 -3.64 -3.15 -8.16
C LEU A 23 -3.82 -2.35 -9.45
N ASP A 24 -4.68 -1.33 -9.45
CA ASP A 24 -4.83 -0.42 -10.59
C ASP A 24 -3.53 0.36 -10.87
N LEU A 25 -2.89 0.88 -9.82
CA LEU A 25 -1.61 1.57 -9.98
C LEU A 25 -0.50 0.63 -10.50
N VAL A 26 -0.44 -0.60 -9.98
CA VAL A 26 0.52 -1.63 -10.47
C VAL A 26 0.27 -1.94 -11.94
N GLN A 27 -1.00 -2.01 -12.37
CA GLN A 27 -1.37 -2.21 -13.77
C GLN A 27 -0.92 -1.06 -14.67
N GLN A 28 -1.10 0.17 -14.23
CA GLN A 28 -0.61 1.35 -14.95
C GLN A 28 0.93 1.34 -15.00
N ALA A 29 1.61 1.09 -13.88
CA ALA A 29 3.06 1.01 -13.81
C ALA A 29 3.64 -0.09 -14.72
N ALA A 30 2.93 -1.23 -14.87
CA ALA A 30 3.30 -2.28 -15.81
C ALA A 30 3.26 -1.78 -17.27
N ASN A 31 2.23 -1.02 -17.64
CA ASN A 31 2.08 -0.46 -18.99
C ASN A 31 3.19 0.56 -19.32
N TYR A 32 3.60 1.37 -18.34
CA TYR A 32 4.72 2.32 -18.48
C TYR A 32 6.10 1.66 -18.33
N LYS A 33 6.18 0.33 -18.18
CA LYS A 33 7.44 -0.42 -17.94
C LYS A 33 8.22 0.05 -16.69
N GLN A 34 7.51 0.62 -15.71
CA GLN A 34 8.06 1.07 -14.41
C GLN A 34 7.87 0.03 -13.30
N LEU A 35 7.75 -1.24 -13.66
CA LEU A 35 7.47 -2.32 -12.73
C LEU A 35 8.50 -3.45 -12.87
N LYS A 36 9.02 -3.90 -11.74
CA LYS A 36 9.84 -5.10 -11.61
C LYS A 36 9.07 -6.17 -10.85
N LYS A 37 9.16 -7.42 -11.32
CA LYS A 37 8.27 -8.52 -10.91
C LYS A 37 9.11 -9.64 -10.30
N GLY A 38 8.70 -10.14 -9.14
CA GLY A 38 9.36 -11.21 -8.38
C GLY A 38 10.29 -10.71 -7.27
N ALA A 39 10.54 -11.58 -6.29
CA ALA A 39 11.28 -11.24 -5.07
C ALA A 39 12.73 -10.84 -5.33
N ASN A 40 13.42 -11.56 -6.23
CA ASN A 40 14.80 -11.25 -6.60
C ASN A 40 14.92 -9.88 -7.27
N GLU A 41 13.97 -9.52 -8.13
CA GLU A 41 13.98 -8.23 -8.81
C GLU A 41 13.61 -7.09 -7.85
N ALA A 42 12.67 -7.30 -6.93
CA ALA A 42 12.38 -6.35 -5.86
C ALA A 42 13.60 -6.11 -4.94
N THR A 43 14.35 -7.17 -4.62
CA THR A 43 15.60 -7.03 -3.84
C THR A 43 16.63 -6.20 -4.60
N LYS A 44 16.76 -6.39 -5.92
CA LYS A 44 17.68 -5.60 -6.75
C LYS A 44 17.28 -4.12 -6.82
N THR A 45 16.00 -3.80 -6.95
CA THR A 45 15.55 -2.40 -7.01
C THR A 45 15.71 -1.69 -5.67
N LEU A 46 15.46 -2.38 -4.57
CA LEU A 46 15.72 -1.89 -3.21
C LEU A 46 17.20 -1.59 -2.99
N ASN A 47 18.09 -2.53 -3.34
CA ASN A 47 19.54 -2.34 -3.19
C ASN A 47 20.09 -1.19 -4.06
N ARG A 48 19.49 -0.96 -5.23
CA ARG A 48 19.84 0.14 -6.13
C ARG A 48 19.23 1.49 -5.72
N GLY A 49 18.32 1.53 -4.74
CA GLY A 49 17.66 2.75 -4.31
C GLY A 49 16.70 3.34 -5.35
N ILE A 50 16.21 2.53 -6.30
CA ILE A 50 15.27 2.96 -7.36
C ILE A 50 13.84 2.48 -7.12
N SER A 51 13.58 1.80 -6.00
CA SER A 51 12.24 1.33 -5.65
C SER A 51 11.48 2.44 -4.95
N GLU A 52 10.30 2.77 -5.46
CA GLU A 52 9.38 3.73 -4.84
C GLU A 52 8.52 3.08 -3.75
N PHE A 53 7.99 1.89 -4.04
CA PHE A 53 7.27 1.06 -3.08
C PHE A 53 7.26 -0.41 -3.53
N VAL A 54 6.99 -1.32 -2.59
CA VAL A 54 6.97 -2.77 -2.82
C VAL A 54 5.61 -3.35 -2.45
N VAL A 55 5.07 -4.23 -3.30
CA VAL A 55 3.84 -4.97 -3.04
C VAL A 55 4.18 -6.44 -2.91
N MET A 56 3.61 -7.11 -1.90
CA MET A 56 3.79 -8.53 -1.62
C MET A 56 2.45 -9.23 -1.51
N ALA A 57 2.40 -10.51 -1.85
CA ALA A 57 1.18 -11.29 -1.75
C ALA A 57 1.16 -12.12 -0.45
N ALA A 58 0.06 -12.02 0.30
CA ALA A 58 -0.11 -12.68 1.60
C ALA A 58 -0.45 -14.17 1.50
N ASP A 59 -1.04 -14.61 0.39
CA ASP A 59 -1.34 -16.02 0.05
C ASP A 59 -0.12 -16.77 -0.55
N THR A 60 1.09 -16.25 -0.34
CA THR A 60 2.32 -16.90 -0.78
C THR A 60 2.64 -18.08 0.12
N GLU A 61 2.89 -19.23 -0.50
CA GLU A 61 3.21 -20.47 0.21
C GLU A 61 4.47 -21.07 -0.41
N PRO A 62 5.57 -21.21 0.35
CA PRO A 62 5.79 -20.74 1.73
C PRO A 62 6.04 -19.22 1.82
N LEU A 63 5.50 -18.57 2.87
CA LEU A 63 5.62 -17.12 3.07
C LEU A 63 7.06 -16.69 3.38
N GLU A 64 7.85 -17.61 3.93
CA GLU A 64 9.26 -17.44 4.31
C GLU A 64 10.12 -16.92 3.15
N ILE A 65 9.73 -17.19 1.90
CA ILE A 65 10.41 -16.69 0.70
C ILE A 65 10.37 -15.16 0.64
N LEU A 66 9.35 -14.50 1.18
CA LEU A 66 9.17 -13.04 1.10
C LEU A 66 9.67 -12.28 2.32
N LEU A 67 9.93 -12.95 3.45
CA LEU A 67 10.23 -12.29 4.74
C LEU A 67 11.49 -11.42 4.73
N HIS A 68 12.40 -11.62 3.77
CA HIS A 68 13.57 -10.77 3.59
C HIS A 68 13.26 -9.39 2.99
N LEU A 69 12.14 -9.25 2.25
CA LEU A 69 11.79 -7.99 1.59
C LEU A 69 11.34 -6.89 2.56
N PRO A 70 10.45 -7.15 3.56
CA PRO A 70 10.10 -6.15 4.57
C PRO A 70 11.31 -5.59 5.30
N LEU A 71 12.21 -6.47 5.77
CA LEU A 71 13.46 -6.09 6.46
C LEU A 71 14.32 -5.15 5.59
N LEU A 72 14.54 -5.52 4.33
CA LEU A 72 15.32 -4.71 3.40
C LEU A 72 14.62 -3.39 3.04
N ALA A 73 13.29 -3.39 2.97
CA ALA A 73 12.52 -2.20 2.68
C ALA A 73 12.57 -1.20 3.85
N GLU A 74 12.54 -1.67 5.10
CA GLU A 74 12.72 -0.85 6.30
C GLU A 74 14.12 -0.22 6.35
N ASP A 75 15.18 -1.00 6.11
CA ASP A 75 16.56 -0.49 6.06
C ASP A 75 16.75 0.62 5.02
N LYS A 76 15.98 0.55 3.92
CA LYS A 76 16.03 1.53 2.82
C LYS A 76 14.97 2.62 2.92
N ASN A 77 14.14 2.62 3.97
CA ASN A 77 12.99 3.53 4.12
C ASN A 77 12.03 3.50 2.92
N VAL A 78 11.83 2.34 2.32
CA VAL A 78 10.91 2.13 1.20
C VAL A 78 9.60 1.54 1.73
N PRO A 79 8.45 2.17 1.44
CA PRO A 79 7.16 1.65 1.90
C PRO A 79 6.81 0.31 1.23
N TYR A 80 6.20 -0.59 1.99
CA TYR A 80 5.78 -1.90 1.54
C TYR A 80 4.39 -2.29 2.05
N VAL A 81 3.66 -3.08 1.27
CA VAL A 81 2.28 -3.49 1.61
C VAL A 81 1.99 -4.90 1.13
N PHE A 82 1.19 -5.63 1.91
CA PHE A 82 0.67 -6.93 1.53
C PHE A 82 -0.72 -6.80 0.90
N VAL A 83 -0.92 -7.50 -0.23
CA VAL A 83 -2.23 -7.72 -0.86
C VAL A 83 -2.67 -9.16 -0.62
N PRO A 84 -3.97 -9.44 -0.53
CA PRO A 84 -4.47 -10.76 -0.16
C PRO A 84 -4.16 -11.84 -1.20
N SER A 85 -4.04 -11.52 -2.50
CA SER A 85 -3.93 -12.53 -3.56
C SER A 85 -2.78 -12.30 -4.56
N LYS A 86 -1.92 -13.30 -4.72
CA LYS A 86 -0.84 -13.39 -5.72
C LYS A 86 -1.37 -13.52 -7.14
N GLN A 87 -2.56 -14.08 -7.32
CA GLN A 87 -3.21 -14.17 -8.62
C GLN A 87 -3.69 -12.81 -9.10
N ALA A 88 -4.31 -12.03 -8.21
CA ALA A 88 -4.72 -10.66 -8.52
C ALA A 88 -3.52 -9.77 -8.84
N LEU A 89 -2.43 -9.91 -8.08
CA LEU A 89 -1.18 -9.20 -8.33
C LEU A 89 -0.56 -9.60 -9.69
N GLY A 90 -0.57 -10.89 -10.04
CA GLY A 90 -0.11 -11.36 -11.35
C GLY A 90 -0.88 -10.73 -12.51
N ARG A 91 -2.22 -10.67 -12.42
CA ARG A 91 -3.06 -10.01 -13.43
C ARG A 91 -2.72 -8.52 -13.57
N ALA A 92 -2.62 -7.79 -12.46
CA ALA A 92 -2.20 -6.39 -12.46
C ALA A 92 -0.80 -6.20 -13.05
N CYS A 93 0.10 -7.15 -12.85
CA CYS A 93 1.44 -7.13 -13.44
C CYS A 93 1.47 -7.43 -14.96
N GLY A 94 0.32 -7.68 -15.59
CA GLY A 94 0.18 -8.09 -16.99
C GLY A 94 0.70 -9.50 -17.28
N VAL A 95 0.67 -10.41 -16.31
CA VAL A 95 1.15 -11.79 -16.46
C VAL A 95 0.08 -12.80 -16.07
N THR A 96 0.06 -13.95 -16.75
CA THR A 96 -0.87 -15.05 -16.46
C THR A 96 -0.44 -15.89 -15.26
N ARG A 97 0.86 -15.82 -14.89
CA ARG A 97 1.42 -16.55 -13.76
C ARG A 97 1.23 -15.75 -12.46
N PRO A 98 1.05 -16.41 -11.30
CA PRO A 98 0.99 -15.72 -10.03
C PRO A 98 2.29 -14.97 -9.74
N VAL A 99 2.16 -13.78 -9.16
CA VAL A 99 3.31 -12.94 -8.76
C VAL A 99 3.26 -12.76 -7.25
N ILE A 100 4.34 -13.14 -6.59
CA ILE A 100 4.45 -13.07 -5.13
C ILE A 100 4.90 -11.70 -4.62
N SER A 101 5.62 -10.94 -5.46
CA SER A 101 6.00 -9.57 -5.16
C SER A 101 6.28 -8.76 -6.41
N CYS A 102 6.13 -7.44 -6.31
CA CYS A 102 6.54 -6.51 -7.33
C CYS A 102 7.08 -5.21 -6.70
N SER A 103 7.93 -4.51 -7.43
CA SER A 103 8.50 -3.23 -7.05
C SER A 103 8.21 -2.23 -8.17
N VAL A 104 7.62 -1.10 -7.80
CA VAL A 104 7.44 0.02 -8.71
C VAL A 104 8.69 0.88 -8.62
N THR A 105 9.29 1.18 -9.78
CA THR A 105 10.54 1.94 -9.86
C THR A 105 10.29 3.42 -10.11
N THR A 106 11.19 4.26 -9.62
CA THR A 106 11.24 5.69 -9.94
C THR A 106 11.32 5.89 -11.45
N ASN A 107 10.45 6.72 -12.01
CA ASN A 107 10.75 7.40 -13.28
C ASN A 107 10.05 8.76 -13.30
N GLU A 108 10.86 9.81 -13.50
CA GLU A 108 10.50 11.20 -13.31
C GLU A 108 9.57 11.75 -14.39
N GLY A 109 9.52 11.11 -15.57
CA GLY A 109 8.65 11.49 -16.68
C GLY A 109 7.27 10.84 -16.65
N SER A 110 6.94 10.09 -15.60
CA SER A 110 5.67 9.36 -15.50
C SER A 110 4.54 10.22 -14.93
N GLN A 111 3.37 10.15 -15.56
CA GLN A 111 2.13 10.76 -15.06
C GLN A 111 1.65 10.12 -13.74
N LEU A 112 2.19 8.96 -13.36
CA LEU A 112 1.83 8.22 -12.14
C LEU A 112 2.48 8.77 -10.87
N LYS A 113 3.40 9.73 -10.99
CA LYS A 113 4.20 10.22 -9.85
C LYS A 113 3.33 10.67 -8.67
N THR A 114 2.25 11.42 -8.94
CA THR A 114 1.33 11.91 -7.90
C THR A 114 0.63 10.77 -7.18
N GLN A 115 0.14 9.77 -7.92
CA GLN A 115 -0.55 8.62 -7.34
C GLN A 115 0.41 7.73 -6.53
N ILE A 116 1.64 7.53 -7.03
CA ILE A 116 2.69 6.80 -6.32
C ILE A 116 3.02 7.52 -5.01
N GLN A 117 3.20 8.84 -5.04
CA GLN A 117 3.48 9.61 -3.82
C GLN A 117 2.33 9.52 -2.79
N GLN A 118 1.08 9.60 -3.24
CA GLN A 118 -0.07 9.40 -2.36
C GLN A 118 -0.06 8.02 -1.72
N LEU A 119 0.13 6.95 -2.51
CA LEU A 119 0.22 5.58 -1.99
C LEU A 119 1.40 5.38 -1.04
N LYS A 120 2.56 6.00 -1.30
CA LYS A 120 3.71 5.96 -0.39
C LYS A 120 3.35 6.54 0.97
N VAL A 121 2.67 7.68 1.00
CA VAL A 121 2.22 8.32 2.26
C VAL A 121 1.24 7.42 2.99
N PHE A 122 0.23 6.87 2.31
CA PHE A 122 -0.71 5.94 2.94
C PHE A 122 0.00 4.71 3.50
N CYS A 123 0.88 4.09 2.72
CA CYS A 123 1.60 2.90 3.12
C CYS A 123 2.53 3.16 4.32
N PHE A 124 3.24 4.30 4.33
CA PHE A 124 4.07 4.71 5.47
C PHE A 124 3.25 4.93 6.76
N LEU A 125 2.05 5.50 6.65
CA LEU A 125 1.12 5.67 7.77
C LEU A 125 0.55 4.34 8.29
N TYR A 126 0.43 3.34 7.41
CA TYR A 126 0.01 1.98 7.78
C TYR A 126 1.10 1.22 8.53
N VAL A 127 2.36 1.32 8.07
CA VAL A 127 3.52 0.68 8.75
C VAL A 127 3.78 1.30 10.13
N THR A 128 3.66 2.62 10.25
CA THR A 128 3.89 3.34 11.52
C THR A 128 2.71 3.29 12.50
N GLY A 129 1.56 2.71 12.10
CA GLY A 129 0.34 2.66 12.91
C GLY A 129 -0.33 4.03 13.15
N ILE A 130 0.18 5.10 12.55
CA ILE A 130 -0.32 6.47 12.73
C ILE A 130 -1.67 6.68 12.02
N HIS A 131 -2.02 5.85 11.02
CA HIS A 131 -3.31 5.95 10.32
C HIS A 131 -4.52 5.94 11.28
N VAL A 132 -4.47 5.12 12.34
CA VAL A 132 -5.52 5.09 13.37
C VAL A 132 -5.51 6.39 14.17
N ALA A 133 -4.34 6.89 14.59
CA ALA A 133 -4.22 8.12 15.36
C ALA A 133 -4.72 9.35 14.59
N LEU A 134 -4.38 9.48 13.30
CA LEU A 134 -4.83 10.60 12.47
C LEU A 134 -6.33 10.52 12.17
N THR A 135 -6.86 9.31 11.93
CA THR A 135 -8.30 9.09 11.69
C THR A 135 -9.11 9.38 12.95
N LEU A 136 -8.62 8.97 14.12
CA LEU A 136 -9.23 9.31 15.41
C LEU A 136 -9.15 10.82 15.69
N LEU A 137 -8.03 11.48 15.40
CA LEU A 137 -7.89 12.93 15.54
C LEU A 137 -8.84 13.68 14.60
N ASN A 138 -8.96 13.24 13.35
CA ASN A 138 -9.82 13.88 12.36
C ASN A 138 -11.31 13.62 12.66
N SER A 139 -11.67 12.42 13.14
CA SER A 139 -13.01 12.09 13.63
C SER A 139 -13.38 12.89 14.88
N ALA A 140 -12.44 13.03 15.84
CA ALA A 140 -12.62 13.84 17.04
C ALA A 140 -12.75 15.33 16.70
N TYR A 141 -11.95 15.85 15.77
CA TYR A 141 -12.02 17.23 15.31
C TYR A 141 -13.36 17.55 14.63
N ASN A 142 -13.84 16.69 13.72
CA ASN A 142 -15.13 16.89 13.06
C ASN A 142 -16.31 16.79 14.03
N SER A 143 -16.24 15.89 15.03
CA SER A 143 -17.25 15.83 16.09
C SER A 143 -17.26 17.11 16.94
N LEU A 144 -16.08 17.60 17.35
CA LEU A 144 -15.97 18.86 18.10
C LEU A 144 -16.45 20.08 17.32
N LEU A 145 -16.22 20.10 16.00
CA LEU A 145 -16.69 21.18 15.13
C LEU A 145 -18.22 21.17 15.05
N SER A 146 -18.85 20.00 14.92
CA SER A 146 -20.30 19.81 14.92
C SER A 146 -20.96 20.26 16.23
N PHE A 147 -20.33 19.97 17.37
CA PHE A 147 -20.82 20.43 18.68
C PHE A 147 -20.75 21.96 18.80
N LYS A 148 -19.65 22.59 18.36
CA LYS A 148 -19.52 24.06 18.40
C LYS A 148 -20.51 24.77 17.47
N THR A 149 -20.85 24.18 16.32
CA THR A 149 -21.87 24.77 15.43
C THR A 149 -23.28 24.63 16.01
N GLN A 150 -23.62 23.52 16.67
CA GLN A 150 -24.92 23.39 17.35
C GLN A 150 -25.08 24.36 18.52
N ASP A 151 -24.06 24.50 19.39
CA ASP A 151 -24.08 25.48 20.48
C ASP A 151 -24.17 26.93 19.96
N ALA A 152 -23.52 27.23 18.84
CA ALA A 152 -23.57 28.56 18.22
C ALA A 152 -24.94 28.86 17.61
N ILE A 153 -25.63 27.85 17.06
CA ILE A 153 -26.98 27.99 16.50
C ILE A 153 -28.02 28.16 17.61
N GLU A 154 -27.96 27.39 18.70
CA GLU A 154 -28.88 27.54 19.82
C GLU A 154 -28.77 28.92 20.49
N LYS A 155 -27.56 29.47 20.63
CA LYS A 155 -27.35 30.82 21.18
C LYS A 155 -27.79 31.96 20.27
N LEU A 156 -28.03 31.70 18.98
CA LEU A 156 -28.50 32.70 18.03
C LEU A 156 -30.03 32.72 17.89
N LEU A 157 -30.70 31.69 18.42
CA LEU A 157 -32.16 31.46 18.32
C LEU A 157 -32.93 31.86 19.59
N ILE A 158 -32.25 32.43 20.59
CA ILE A 158 -32.79 33.00 21.83
C ILE A 158 -32.40 34.47 21.89
#